data_AF-A0A8J1T7K5-F1
#
_entry.id   AF-A0A8J1T7K5-F1
#
_cell.length_a   1.000
_cell.length_b   1.000
_cell.length_c   1.000
_cell.angle_alpha   90.00
_cell.angle_beta   90.00
_cell.angle_gamma   90.00
#
_symmetry.space_group_name_H-M   'P 1'
#
loop_
_entity.id
_entity.type
_entity.pdbx_description
1 polymer ?
#
loop_
_entity_poly.entity_id
_entity_poly.type
_entity_poly.pdbx_seq_one_letter_code
_entity_poly.pdbx_strand_id
1 'polypeptide(L)'
;MVFLFLIKGVTCGGTGHAIYKGHLYCNRANTNKIVKIDIITETIVQETVLQDASSEDDYAYDWGGLSNIDFALDDNDVMYVIYGSFSRAGIMAVSKLDMDSLSILQTWYTSINKNKVGNAFIVKGVLYMLNSHSKPTYISYFDTNTNGNTTLRVTDIPYNGPSNGYLTQLAYMPGTGLLYVWDNGLLQKVPLRFNSSGKAS
;
A
#
# COMPACT_ATOMS: atom_id res chain seq x y z
N MET A 1 10.58 5.40 12.18
CA MET A 1 10.49 4.48 13.31
C MET A 1 9.70 3.32 12.77
N VAL A 2 10.26 2.12 12.66
CA VAL A 2 9.42 0.93 12.41
C VAL A 2 8.72 0.68 13.73
N PHE A 3 7.48 1.16 13.86
CA PHE A 3 6.68 0.78 15.01
C PHE A 3 6.25 -0.67 14.79
N LEU A 4 6.99 -1.58 15.41
CA LEU A 4 6.41 -2.88 15.76
C LEU A 4 5.37 -2.58 16.84
N PHE A 5 4.11 -2.35 16.43
CA PHE A 5 3.00 -2.31 17.38
C PHE A 5 2.80 -3.75 17.89
N LEU A 6 3.49 -4.11 18.97
CA LEU A 6 3.19 -5.30 19.74
C LEU A 6 1.90 -5.06 20.50
N ILE A 7 0.78 -5.21 19.81
CA ILE A 7 -0.53 -5.32 20.46
C ILE A 7 -0.65 -6.75 20.95
N LYS A 8 -1.09 -6.95 22.20
CA LYS A 8 -1.12 -8.28 22.83
C LYS A 8 -1.77 -9.33 21.90
N GLY A 9 -0.97 -10.29 21.44
CA GLY A 9 -1.43 -11.45 20.67
C GLY A 9 -1.52 -11.25 19.15
N VAL A 10 -1.18 -10.07 18.60
CA VAL A 10 -1.13 -9.84 17.14
C VAL A 10 0.20 -9.23 16.74
N THR A 11 0.93 -9.94 15.87
CA THR A 11 2.12 -9.42 15.19
C THR A 11 1.72 -8.98 13.79
N CYS A 12 1.91 -7.71 13.46
CA CYS A 12 1.71 -7.21 12.09
C CYS A 12 2.92 -7.59 11.21
N GLY A 13 2.64 -8.05 9.98
CA GLY A 13 3.64 -8.34 8.95
C GLY A 13 4.03 -7.08 8.18
N GLY A 14 5.33 -6.98 7.85
CA GLY A 14 5.89 -5.91 7.01
C GLY A 14 5.61 -4.49 7.49
N THR A 15 5.51 -3.58 6.52
CA THR A 15 5.39 -2.13 6.73
C THR A 15 4.13 -1.55 6.12
N GLY A 16 3.25 -2.37 5.56
CA GLY A 16 2.03 -1.95 4.86
C GLY A 16 0.84 -1.66 5.78
N HIS A 17 1.07 -1.26 7.04
CA HIS A 17 0.01 -0.95 7.98
C HIS A 17 -0.51 0.49 7.80
N ALA A 18 -1.77 0.71 8.17
CA ALA A 18 -2.38 2.04 8.22
C ALA A 18 -3.04 2.28 9.58
N ILE A 19 -2.99 3.52 10.07
CA ILE A 19 -3.76 3.95 11.24
C ILE A 19 -4.83 4.93 10.76
N TYR A 20 -6.09 4.61 11.02
CA TYR A 20 -7.22 5.43 10.62
C TYR A 20 -8.33 5.44 11.65
N LYS A 21 -8.83 6.63 12.00
CA LYS A 21 -9.94 6.84 12.95
C LYS A 21 -9.84 5.95 14.21
N GLY A 22 -8.67 5.96 14.87
CA GLY A 22 -8.44 5.21 16.11
C GLY A 22 -8.20 3.70 15.94
N HIS A 23 -8.08 3.20 14.71
CA HIS A 23 -7.85 1.79 14.44
C HIS A 23 -6.56 1.57 13.66
N LEU A 24 -5.80 0.53 14.03
CA LEU A 24 -4.69 -0.01 13.26
C LEU A 24 -5.23 -1.07 12.31
N TYR A 25 -4.85 -0.98 11.04
CA TYR A 25 -5.12 -1.94 9.99
C TYR A 25 -3.79 -2.53 9.55
N CYS A 26 -3.64 -3.85 9.61
CA CYS A 26 -2.41 -4.51 9.19
C CYS A 26 -2.65 -5.93 8.70
N ASN A 27 -1.66 -6.47 7.99
CA ASN A 27 -1.58 -7.91 7.75
C ASN A 27 -1.10 -8.61 9.02
N ARG A 28 -1.75 -9.70 9.41
CA ARG A 28 -1.24 -10.56 10.48
C ARG A 28 -0.08 -11.39 9.94
N ALA A 29 1.09 -11.25 10.56
CA ALA A 29 2.34 -11.83 10.09
C ALA A 29 2.22 -13.34 9.81
N ASN A 30 2.81 -13.79 8.70
CA ASN A 30 2.79 -15.17 8.22
C ASN A 30 1.37 -15.74 8.00
N THR A 31 0.42 -14.86 7.65
CA THR A 31 -0.92 -15.25 7.22
C THR A 31 -1.38 -14.34 6.09
N ASN A 32 -2.42 -14.73 5.36
CA ASN A 32 -3.12 -13.86 4.40
C ASN A 32 -4.30 -13.14 5.06
N LYS A 33 -4.28 -12.96 6.39
CA LYS A 33 -5.34 -12.29 7.11
C LYS A 33 -5.06 -10.81 7.26
N ILE A 34 -6.11 -10.02 7.13
CA ILE A 34 -6.11 -8.60 7.46
C ILE A 34 -6.89 -8.38 8.76
N VAL A 35 -6.36 -7.48 9.60
CA VAL A 35 -6.86 -7.26 10.96
C VAL A 35 -7.09 -5.77 11.18
N LYS A 36 -8.22 -5.43 11.79
CA LYS A 36 -8.55 -4.12 12.36
C LYS A 36 -8.47 -4.22 13.87
N ILE A 37 -7.70 -3.33 14.49
CA ILE A 37 -7.42 -3.34 15.92
C ILE A 37 -7.73 -1.95 16.48
N ASP A 38 -8.48 -1.88 17.58
CA ASP A 38 -8.65 -0.65 18.33
C ASP A 38 -7.35 -0.33 19.07
N ILE A 39 -6.76 0.85 18.82
CA ILE A 39 -5.44 1.19 19.35
C ILE A 39 -5.46 1.59 20.83
N ILE A 40 -6.64 1.90 21.38
CA ILE A 40 -6.81 2.30 22.78
C ILE A 40 -7.03 1.07 23.65
N THR A 41 -7.90 0.16 23.21
CA THR A 41 -8.21 -1.08 23.95
C THR A 41 -7.25 -2.21 23.63
N GLU A 42 -6.44 -2.09 22.58
CA GLU A 42 -5.51 -3.12 22.12
C GLU A 42 -6.21 -4.44 21.72
N THR A 43 -7.46 -4.35 21.24
CA THR A 43 -8.27 -5.53 20.88
C THR A 43 -8.54 -5.63 19.39
N ILE A 44 -8.53 -6.86 18.86
CA ILE A 44 -9.01 -7.14 17.51
C ILE A 44 -10.50 -6.79 17.43
N VAL A 45 -10.83 -5.83 16.56
CA VAL A 45 -12.22 -5.45 16.25
C VAL A 45 -12.75 -6.32 15.13
N GLN A 46 -11.93 -6.61 14.12
CA GLN A 46 -12.30 -7.43 12.98
C GLN A 46 -11.07 -8.14 12.39
N GLU A 47 -11.24 -9.38 11.94
CA GLU A 47 -10.22 -10.16 11.22
C GLU A 47 -10.91 -10.90 10.06
N THR A 48 -10.33 -10.85 8.87
CA THR A 48 -10.82 -11.61 7.72
C THR A 48 -9.68 -12.15 6.87
N VAL A 49 -9.95 -13.22 6.12
CA VAL A 49 -9.01 -13.83 5.17
C VAL A 49 -9.08 -13.07 3.85
N LEU A 50 -7.94 -12.58 3.38
CA LEU A 50 -7.79 -12.02 2.04
C LEU A 50 -7.47 -13.18 1.07
N GLN A 51 -8.52 -13.85 0.58
CA GLN A 51 -8.46 -15.16 -0.07
C GLN A 51 -7.43 -15.28 -1.21
N ASP A 52 -7.26 -14.24 -2.01
CA ASP A 52 -6.37 -14.25 -3.18
C ASP A 52 -4.98 -13.64 -2.90
N ALA A 53 -4.66 -13.34 -1.64
CA ALA A 53 -3.33 -12.91 -1.22
C ALA A 53 -2.49 -14.08 -0.67
N SER A 54 -1.17 -14.00 -0.81
CA SER A 54 -0.27 -14.99 -0.20
C SER A 54 -0.27 -14.88 1.33
N SER A 55 -0.15 -16.03 2.00
CA SER A 55 0.06 -16.13 3.44
C SER A 55 1.53 -15.99 3.87
N GLU A 56 2.44 -16.07 2.90
CA GLU A 56 3.89 -15.94 3.12
C GLU A 56 4.42 -14.68 2.42
N ASP A 57 5.74 -14.53 2.31
CA ASP A 57 6.37 -13.38 1.65
C ASP A 57 6.29 -13.45 0.11
N ASP A 58 5.50 -14.38 -0.46
CA ASP A 58 5.29 -14.43 -1.90
C ASP A 58 4.60 -13.16 -2.39
N TYR A 59 5.06 -12.66 -3.53
CA TYR A 59 4.55 -11.43 -4.15
C TYR A 59 4.63 -10.19 -3.25
N ALA A 60 5.52 -10.20 -2.26
CA ALA A 60 6.00 -9.00 -1.59
C ALA A 60 6.53 -7.96 -2.60
N TYR A 61 6.69 -6.72 -2.15
CA TYR A 61 7.43 -5.74 -2.94
C TYR A 61 8.87 -6.23 -3.19
N ASP A 62 9.57 -5.59 -4.13
CA ASP A 62 10.90 -6.05 -4.57
C ASP A 62 11.99 -6.08 -3.47
N TRP A 63 11.72 -5.49 -2.29
CA TRP A 63 12.57 -5.55 -1.10
C TRP A 63 12.21 -6.68 -0.11
N GLY A 64 11.12 -7.42 -0.35
CA GLY A 64 10.64 -8.51 0.52
C GLY A 64 10.05 -8.02 1.84
N GLY A 65 10.29 -8.75 2.93
CA GLY A 65 10.09 -8.26 4.29
C GLY A 65 8.65 -8.33 4.78
N LEU A 66 7.90 -9.36 4.37
CA LEU A 66 6.46 -9.54 4.64
C LEU A 66 5.62 -8.37 4.14
N SER A 67 6.02 -7.80 2.99
CA SER A 67 5.33 -6.67 2.37
C SER A 67 4.30 -7.10 1.32
N ASN A 68 3.88 -8.36 1.32
CA ASN A 68 2.91 -8.97 0.41
C ASN A 68 1.52 -8.31 0.44
N ILE A 69 1.14 -7.70 1.57
CA ILE A 69 -0.14 -6.99 1.76
C ILE A 69 0.13 -5.56 2.27
N ASP A 70 -0.46 -4.57 1.60
CA ASP A 70 -0.22 -3.15 1.85
C ASP A 70 -1.51 -2.35 1.86
N PHE A 71 -1.80 -1.67 2.97
CA PHE A 71 -2.98 -0.83 3.11
C PHE A 71 -2.70 0.58 2.60
N ALA A 72 -3.63 1.09 1.79
CA ALA A 72 -3.59 2.45 1.30
C ALA A 72 -4.87 3.19 1.66
N LEU A 73 -4.72 4.38 2.23
CA LEU A 73 -5.82 5.32 2.44
C LEU A 73 -5.90 6.28 1.26
N ASP A 74 -7.12 6.70 0.96
CA ASP A 74 -7.40 7.75 -0.01
C ASP A 74 -8.33 8.79 0.62
N ASP A 75 -8.52 9.91 -0.06
CA ASP A 75 -9.47 10.94 0.34
C ASP A 75 -10.91 10.38 0.44
N ASN A 76 -11.76 11.09 1.18
CA ASN A 76 -13.17 10.74 1.40
C ASN A 76 -13.41 9.39 2.10
N ASP A 77 -12.62 9.07 3.13
CA ASP A 77 -12.81 7.87 3.95
C ASP A 77 -12.74 6.56 3.14
N VAL A 78 -11.87 6.48 2.12
CA VAL A 78 -11.70 5.27 1.32
C VAL A 78 -10.44 4.52 1.72
N MET A 79 -10.58 3.20 1.90
CA MET A 79 -9.47 2.30 2.16
C MET A 79 -9.35 1.24 1.07
N TYR A 80 -8.11 1.00 0.68
CA TYR A 80 -7.71 -0.04 -0.24
C TYR A 80 -6.71 -0.98 0.43
N VAL A 81 -6.64 -2.20 -0.08
CA VAL A 81 -5.54 -3.13 0.15
C VAL A 81 -4.91 -3.54 -1.17
N ILE A 82 -3.59 -3.51 -1.22
CA ILE A 82 -2.74 -3.79 -2.39
C ILE A 82 -1.98 -5.08 -2.10
N TYR A 83 -2.08 -6.06 -3.00
CA TYR A 83 -1.47 -7.38 -2.82
C TYR A 83 -1.17 -8.05 -4.15
N GLY A 84 -0.32 -9.07 -4.15
CA GLY A 84 -0.13 -9.92 -5.32
C GLY A 84 -1.19 -11.02 -5.36
N SER A 85 -1.92 -11.14 -6.46
CA SER A 85 -2.95 -12.16 -6.66
C SER A 85 -2.32 -13.54 -6.85
N PHE A 86 -2.61 -14.47 -5.94
CA PHE A 86 -2.11 -15.84 -6.01
C PHE A 86 -2.70 -16.57 -7.24
N SER A 87 -4.00 -16.43 -7.48
CA SER A 87 -4.68 -17.02 -8.64
C SER A 87 -4.22 -16.45 -9.99
N ARG A 88 -3.56 -15.28 -9.99
CA ARG A 88 -3.04 -14.61 -11.18
C ARG A 88 -1.52 -14.44 -11.15
N ALA A 89 -0.80 -15.39 -10.56
CA ALA A 89 0.66 -15.48 -10.59
C ALA A 89 1.38 -14.17 -10.19
N GLY A 90 0.86 -13.49 -9.18
CA GLY A 90 1.46 -12.29 -8.59
C GLY A 90 1.07 -10.97 -9.22
N ILE A 91 0.15 -10.95 -10.20
CA ILE A 91 -0.43 -9.71 -10.73
C ILE A 91 -0.96 -8.87 -9.57
N MET A 92 -0.55 -7.60 -9.51
CA MET A 92 -0.94 -6.71 -8.43
C MET A 92 -2.43 -6.43 -8.50
N ALA A 93 -3.13 -6.81 -7.43
CA ALA A 93 -4.52 -6.53 -7.16
C ALA A 93 -4.62 -5.34 -6.22
N VAL A 94 -5.64 -4.51 -6.46
CA VAL A 94 -6.06 -3.43 -5.58
C VAL A 94 -7.51 -3.71 -5.22
N SER A 95 -7.82 -3.89 -3.94
CA SER A 95 -9.18 -4.13 -3.48
C SER A 95 -9.64 -3.00 -2.58
N LYS A 96 -10.78 -2.38 -2.91
CA LYS A 96 -11.45 -1.43 -2.02
C LYS A 96 -12.17 -2.20 -0.91
N LEU A 97 -11.99 -1.76 0.32
CA LEU A 97 -12.55 -2.42 1.51
C LEU A 97 -13.72 -1.64 2.09
N ASP A 98 -14.66 -2.38 2.66
CA ASP A 98 -15.55 -1.87 3.70
C ASP A 98 -14.78 -1.85 5.03
N MET A 99 -14.57 -0.68 5.61
CA MET A 99 -13.69 -0.52 6.78
C MET A 99 -14.26 -1.09 8.09
N ASP A 100 -15.54 -1.44 8.13
CA ASP A 100 -16.18 -2.02 9.31
C ASP A 100 -16.09 -3.54 9.29
N SER A 101 -16.45 -4.15 8.17
CA SER A 101 -16.43 -5.61 7.99
C SER A 101 -15.10 -6.17 7.47
N LEU A 102 -14.23 -5.30 6.92
CA LEU A 102 -13.05 -5.65 6.12
C LEU A 102 -13.39 -6.46 4.85
N SER A 103 -14.65 -6.46 4.43
CA SER A 103 -15.06 -7.16 3.21
C SER A 103 -14.58 -6.41 1.96
N ILE A 104 -14.30 -7.16 0.89
CA ILE A 104 -13.95 -6.58 -0.40
C ILE A 104 -15.22 -6.05 -1.05
N LEU A 105 -15.22 -4.75 -1.37
CA LEU A 105 -16.28 -4.10 -2.13
C LEU A 105 -16.06 -4.22 -3.64
N GLN A 106 -14.81 -4.09 -4.07
CA GLN A 106 -14.42 -4.17 -5.47
C GLN A 106 -12.93 -4.46 -5.59
N THR A 107 -12.53 -5.23 -6.61
CA THR A 107 -11.14 -5.52 -6.93
C THR A 107 -10.81 -5.09 -8.36
N TRP A 108 -9.63 -4.50 -8.52
CA TRP A 108 -9.00 -4.20 -9.80
C TRP A 108 -7.69 -4.96 -9.89
N TYR A 109 -7.32 -5.36 -11.11
CA TYR A 109 -6.05 -5.99 -11.39
C TYR A 109 -5.26 -5.15 -12.39
N THR A 110 -4.01 -4.87 -12.05
CA THR A 110 -3.07 -4.19 -12.95
C THR A 110 -2.51 -5.17 -13.98
N SER A 111 -1.56 -4.71 -14.81
CA SER A 111 -0.74 -5.56 -15.68
C SER A 111 0.66 -5.85 -15.12
N ILE A 112 0.95 -5.44 -13.87
CA ILE A 112 2.30 -5.51 -13.27
C ILE A 112 2.26 -6.49 -12.09
N ASN A 113 3.27 -7.35 -11.99
CA ASN A 113 3.43 -8.19 -10.81
C ASN A 113 3.92 -7.36 -9.62
N LYS A 114 3.35 -7.58 -8.43
CA LYS A 114 3.67 -6.78 -7.24
C LYS A 114 5.16 -6.84 -6.84
N ASN A 115 5.81 -7.98 -7.07
CA ASN A 115 7.25 -8.16 -6.83
C ASN A 115 8.18 -7.47 -7.83
N LYS A 116 7.64 -6.70 -8.78
CA LYS A 116 8.40 -5.86 -9.71
C LYS A 116 8.37 -4.37 -9.35
N VAL A 117 7.74 -4.00 -8.25
CA VAL A 117 7.71 -2.63 -7.74
C VAL A 117 8.19 -2.60 -6.29
N GLY A 118 8.75 -1.48 -5.85
CA GLY A 118 9.26 -1.33 -4.49
C GLY A 118 8.25 -0.82 -3.48
N ASN A 119 7.27 -0.05 -3.93
CA ASN A 119 6.14 0.36 -3.09
C ASN A 119 5.04 0.96 -3.94
N ALA A 120 3.89 1.24 -3.33
CA ALA A 120 2.81 1.93 -4.00
C ALA A 120 1.97 2.76 -3.01
N PHE A 121 1.26 3.74 -3.54
CA PHE A 121 0.26 4.50 -2.79
C PHE A 121 -0.94 4.80 -3.68
N ILE A 122 -2.07 5.17 -3.09
CA ILE A 122 -3.28 5.55 -3.84
C ILE A 122 -3.65 6.97 -3.47
N VAL A 123 -4.07 7.75 -4.48
CA VAL A 123 -4.73 9.05 -4.28
C VAL A 123 -5.72 9.30 -5.42
N LYS A 124 -6.92 9.75 -5.08
CA LYS A 124 -8.05 10.01 -6.00
C LYS A 124 -8.40 8.79 -6.87
N GLY A 125 -8.35 7.59 -6.32
CA GLY A 125 -8.61 6.34 -7.02
C GLY A 125 -7.53 5.94 -8.03
N VAL A 126 -6.36 6.58 -8.00
CA VAL A 126 -5.23 6.24 -8.86
C VAL A 126 -4.12 5.62 -8.03
N LEU A 127 -3.72 4.40 -8.38
CA LEU A 127 -2.59 3.68 -7.82
C LEU A 127 -1.30 4.16 -8.47
N TYR A 128 -0.38 4.70 -7.68
CA TYR A 128 0.97 5.08 -8.12
C TYR A 128 1.97 4.08 -7.57
N MET A 129 2.82 3.54 -8.43
CA MET A 129 3.80 2.50 -8.11
C MET A 129 5.20 3.03 -8.33
N LEU A 130 6.05 2.89 -7.32
CA LEU A 130 7.48 3.13 -7.44
C LEU A 130 8.15 1.83 -7.93
N ASN A 131 8.73 1.82 -9.12
CA ASN A 131 9.17 0.59 -9.81
C ASN A 131 10.45 -0.04 -9.24
N SER A 132 11.00 0.52 -8.16
CA SER A 132 12.05 -0.10 -7.34
C SER A 132 12.09 0.53 -5.95
N HIS A 133 12.46 -0.25 -4.93
CA HIS A 133 12.74 0.24 -3.58
C HIS A 133 14.07 1.01 -3.47
N SER A 134 14.90 0.98 -4.51
CA SER A 134 16.20 1.66 -4.56
C SER A 134 16.29 2.60 -5.77
N LYS A 135 17.48 3.14 -6.05
CA LYS A 135 17.75 3.96 -7.25
C LYS A 135 18.51 3.15 -8.31
N PRO A 136 18.31 3.43 -9.61
CA PRO A 136 17.32 4.35 -10.17
C PRO A 136 15.90 3.77 -10.08
N THR A 137 14.90 4.64 -10.03
CA THR A 137 13.48 4.25 -9.97
C THR A 137 12.62 5.29 -10.67
N TYR A 138 11.36 4.96 -10.89
CA TYR A 138 10.37 5.81 -11.53
C TYR A 138 8.95 5.44 -11.12
N ILE A 139 7.99 6.28 -11.46
CA ILE A 139 6.59 6.08 -11.10
C ILE A 139 5.77 5.61 -12.31
N SER A 140 5.03 4.52 -12.13
CA SER A 140 3.96 4.05 -13.02
C SER A 140 2.62 4.27 -12.33
N TYR A 141 1.49 4.34 -13.05
CA TYR A 141 0.17 4.40 -12.40
C TYR A 141 -0.92 3.57 -13.07
N PHE A 142 -1.96 3.26 -12.30
CA PHE A 142 -3.18 2.59 -12.73
C PHE A 142 -4.42 3.32 -12.18
N ASP A 143 -5.41 3.62 -13.03
CA ASP A 143 -6.62 4.37 -12.65
C ASP A 143 -7.81 3.43 -12.43
N THR A 144 -8.28 3.35 -11.18
CA THR A 144 -9.41 2.47 -10.80
C THR A 144 -10.76 3.01 -11.28
N ASN A 145 -10.88 4.31 -11.56
CA ASN A 145 -12.15 4.93 -11.95
C ASN A 145 -12.55 4.57 -13.39
N THR A 146 -11.57 4.40 -14.27
CA THR A 146 -11.81 4.08 -15.68
C THR A 146 -11.70 2.59 -15.98
N ASN A 147 -11.44 1.75 -14.97
CA ASN A 147 -10.97 0.37 -15.14
C ASN A 147 -9.88 0.26 -16.23
N GLY A 148 -9.06 1.31 -16.32
CA GLY A 148 -8.21 1.57 -17.46
C GLY A 148 -6.76 1.21 -17.14
N ASN A 149 -6.27 0.12 -17.71
CA ASN A 149 -4.83 -0.10 -17.81
C ASN A 149 -4.28 0.94 -18.79
N THR A 150 -3.61 1.97 -18.28
CA THR A 150 -2.74 2.79 -19.13
C THR A 150 -1.30 2.37 -18.83
N THR A 151 -0.63 1.72 -19.79
CA THR A 151 0.82 1.51 -19.70
C THR A 151 1.49 2.86 -19.90
N LEU A 152 1.78 3.55 -18.80
CA LEU A 152 2.38 4.87 -18.87
C LEU A 152 3.87 4.79 -18.65
N ARG A 153 4.56 5.50 -19.53
CA ARG A 153 5.97 5.80 -19.42
C ARG A 153 6.17 6.57 -18.11
N VAL A 154 7.02 6.01 -17.25
CA VAL A 154 7.99 6.57 -16.29
C VAL A 154 8.09 8.11 -16.11
N THR A 155 7.83 8.93 -17.12
CA THR A 155 8.55 10.20 -17.34
C THR A 155 7.92 11.50 -16.84
N ASP A 156 6.74 11.48 -16.20
CA ASP A 156 6.01 12.74 -15.93
C ASP A 156 6.05 13.24 -14.47
N ILE A 157 6.50 12.40 -13.51
CA ILE A 157 6.60 12.77 -12.09
C ILE A 157 8.09 12.82 -11.72
N PRO A 158 8.67 14.00 -11.43
CA PRO A 158 10.06 14.14 -11.04
C PRO A 158 10.26 13.71 -9.59
N TYR A 159 10.27 12.39 -9.35
CA TYR A 159 10.64 11.80 -8.07
C TYR A 159 11.97 11.06 -8.21
N ASN A 160 13.01 11.55 -7.53
CA ASN A 160 14.37 11.01 -7.59
C ASN A 160 14.57 9.71 -6.81
N GLY A 161 13.48 9.08 -6.34
CA GLY A 161 13.54 7.90 -5.49
C GLY A 161 14.04 8.17 -4.06
N PRO A 162 14.21 7.11 -3.26
CA PRO A 162 14.71 7.18 -1.88
C PRO A 162 16.10 7.78 -1.77
N SER A 163 16.33 8.79 -0.92
CA SER A 163 17.63 9.43 -0.72
C SER A 163 18.70 8.52 -0.11
N ASN A 164 18.32 7.60 0.79
CA ASN A 164 19.19 6.65 1.48
C ASN A 164 19.19 5.26 0.81
N GLY A 165 18.48 5.10 -0.30
CA GLY A 165 18.60 3.98 -1.22
C GLY A 165 17.89 2.68 -0.80
N TYR A 166 17.10 2.67 0.27
CA TYR A 166 16.35 1.47 0.70
C TYR A 166 14.99 1.86 1.29
N LEU A 167 14.04 2.09 0.40
CA LEU A 167 12.66 2.45 0.73
C LEU A 167 11.86 1.23 1.17
N THR A 168 11.21 1.29 2.33
CA THR A 168 10.34 0.21 2.80
C THR A 168 8.91 0.66 3.08
N GLN A 169 8.60 1.96 3.01
CA GLN A 169 7.21 2.44 3.16
C GLN A 169 6.98 3.70 2.32
N LEU A 170 5.82 3.77 1.67
CA LEU A 170 5.34 4.91 0.88
C LEU A 170 3.84 5.12 1.13
N ALA A 171 3.47 5.99 2.06
CA ALA A 171 2.08 6.12 2.51
C ALA A 171 1.52 7.52 2.24
N TYR A 172 0.40 7.61 1.51
CA TYR A 172 -0.35 8.86 1.36
C TYR A 172 -1.18 9.15 2.61
N MET A 173 -1.20 10.41 3.04
CA MET A 173 -2.03 10.86 4.17
C MET A 173 -3.17 11.76 3.68
N PRO A 174 -4.41 11.24 3.64
CA PRO A 174 -5.59 11.99 3.19
C PRO A 174 -5.76 13.33 3.91
N GLY A 175 -6.26 14.32 3.18
CA GLY A 175 -6.50 15.67 3.69
C GLY A 175 -5.24 16.52 3.96
N THR A 176 -4.03 15.94 3.92
CA THR A 176 -2.77 16.70 4.06
C THR A 176 -2.06 16.96 2.75
N GLY A 177 -2.32 16.15 1.71
CA GLY A 177 -1.57 16.21 0.45
C GLY A 177 -0.11 15.75 0.59
N LEU A 178 0.24 15.06 1.67
CA LEU A 178 1.60 14.59 1.94
C LEU A 178 1.75 13.09 1.73
N LEU A 179 2.91 12.72 1.20
CA LEU A 179 3.41 11.36 1.15
C LEU A 179 4.48 11.17 2.22
N TYR A 180 4.32 10.14 3.04
CA TYR A 180 5.28 9.74 4.06
C TYR A 180 6.16 8.63 3.50
N VAL A 181 7.46 8.88 3.51
CA VAL A 181 8.46 7.96 2.95
C VAL A 181 9.36 7.47 4.07
N TRP A 182 9.44 6.15 4.25
CA TRP A 182 10.43 5.54 5.13
C TRP A 182 11.53 4.90 4.30
N ASP A 183 12.75 5.42 4.47
CA ASP A 183 13.90 5.08 3.66
C ASP A 183 15.13 4.94 4.54
N ASN A 184 15.52 3.69 4.79
CA ASN A 184 16.69 3.31 5.59
C ASN A 184 16.92 4.16 6.86
N GLY A 185 15.92 4.20 7.75
CA GLY A 185 16.01 4.94 9.01
C GLY A 185 15.58 6.42 8.93
N LEU A 186 15.39 6.97 7.73
CA LEU A 186 14.95 8.34 7.51
C LEU A 186 13.45 8.40 7.19
N LEU A 187 12.71 9.22 7.94
CA LEU A 187 11.35 9.60 7.60
C LEU A 187 11.36 10.92 6.81
N GLN A 188 10.76 10.91 5.63
CA GLN A 188 10.60 12.11 4.80
C GLN A 188 9.12 12.40 4.59
N LYS A 189 8.78 13.69 4.48
CA LYS A 189 7.45 14.16 4.09
C LYS A 189 7.58 14.82 2.73
N VAL A 190 6.95 14.25 1.71
CA VAL A 190 7.00 14.72 0.34
C VAL A 190 5.64 15.30 -0.03
N PRO A 191 5.54 16.60 -0.36
CA PRO A 191 4.28 17.18 -0.81
C PRO A 191 3.91 16.66 -2.20
N LEU A 192 2.69 16.19 -2.36
CA LEU A 192 2.14 15.83 -3.67
C LEU A 192 1.59 17.08 -4.36
N ARG A 193 1.89 17.23 -5.64
CA ARG A 193 1.24 18.21 -6.52
C ARG A 193 0.41 17.45 -7.55
N PHE A 194 -0.61 18.11 -8.07
CA PHE A 194 -1.50 17.52 -9.06
C PHE A 194 -1.56 18.41 -10.30
N ASN A 195 -1.58 17.80 -11.48
CA ASN A 195 -1.80 18.48 -12.73
C ASN A 195 -3.29 18.83 -12.92
N SER A 196 -3.61 19.50 -14.03
CA SER A 196 -4.99 19.89 -14.38
C SER A 196 -5.96 18.72 -14.57
N SER A 197 -5.46 17.52 -14.86
CA SER A 197 -6.26 16.28 -14.93
C SER A 197 -6.47 15.61 -13.57
N GLY A 198 -5.97 16.20 -12.48
CA GLY A 198 -6.11 15.69 -11.12
C GLY A 198 -5.14 14.56 -10.76
N LYS A 199 -4.16 14.25 -11.63
CA LYS A 199 -3.13 13.22 -11.41
C LYS A 199 -1.89 13.81 -10.78
N ALA A 200 -1.19 13.03 -9.96
CA ALA A 200 0.03 13.48 -9.30
C ALA A 200 1.10 13.85 -10.34
N SER A 201 1.84 14.93 -10.07
CA SER A 201 2.84 15.53 -10.96
C SER A 201 4.03 16.08 -10.18
#